data_AF-A0A2N1P318-F1
#
_entry.id   AF-A0A2N1P318-F1
#
_cell.length_a   1.000
_cell.length_b   1.000
_cell.length_c   1.000
_cell.angle_alpha   90.00
_cell.angle_beta   90.00
_cell.angle_gamma   90.00
#
_symmetry.space_group_name_H-M   'P 1'
#
loop_
_entity.id
_entity.type
_entity.pdbx_description
1 polymer ?
#
loop_
_entity_poly.entity_id
_entity_poly.type
_entity_poly.pdbx_seq_one_letter_code
_entity_poly.pdbx_strand_id
1 'polypeptide(L)'
;MRTLSKKVFLKYLSYSQNVTDEFINKIESYLTNKMDYGVSQNPDTRDYILVFNSEYIDYYCEKCGNEYEKWCKLCQINHLKDNFTNWTSGNEKIDSLIQKNQLKINEYKDTIFEWISYNKFIKINEIGKGGFYTAIWKDGPLYYSISNKKYKRKLNEEVLLKYLYGSQNINNKILNEV
;
A
#
# COMPACT_ATOMS: atom_id res chain seq x y z
N MET A 1 -25.48 27.78 29.55
CA MET A 1 -25.18 26.94 28.37
C MET A 1 -24.03 26.01 28.72
N ARG A 2 -24.26 24.70 28.85
CA ARG A 2 -23.15 23.73 28.91
C ARG A 2 -22.60 23.61 27.50
N THR A 3 -21.42 24.17 27.26
CA THR A 3 -20.65 23.88 26.05
C THR A 3 -20.35 22.38 26.04
N LEU A 4 -21.02 21.65 25.16
CA LEU A 4 -20.70 20.24 24.91
C LEU A 4 -19.27 20.18 24.37
N SER A 5 -18.41 19.44 25.04
CA SER A 5 -17.05 19.17 24.58
C SER A 5 -17.11 18.55 23.19
N LYS A 6 -16.45 19.18 22.21
CA LYS A 6 -16.37 18.65 20.84
C LYS A 6 -15.09 17.81 20.69
N LYS A 7 -15.23 16.64 20.06
CA LYS A 7 -14.08 15.79 19.70
C LYS A 7 -13.32 16.43 18.53
N VAL A 8 -11.99 16.35 18.58
CA VAL A 8 -11.09 16.84 17.52
C VAL A 8 -10.15 15.73 17.07
N PHE A 9 -9.65 15.83 15.84
CA PHE A 9 -8.57 15.00 15.33
C PHE A 9 -7.24 15.74 15.50
N LEU A 10 -6.21 15.04 15.97
CA LEU A 10 -4.89 15.59 16.24
C LEU A 10 -3.85 14.93 15.34
N LYS A 11 -3.05 15.72 14.63
CA LYS A 11 -1.89 15.25 13.88
C LYS A 11 -0.62 15.81 14.51
N TYR A 12 0.20 14.93 15.05
CA TYR A 12 1.52 15.28 15.60
C TYR A 12 2.52 15.47 14.47
N LEU A 13 3.32 16.54 14.55
CA LEU A 13 4.42 16.83 13.66
C LEU A 13 5.72 16.74 14.45
N SER A 14 6.34 15.55 14.45
CA SER A 14 7.61 15.31 15.15
C SER A 14 8.76 16.04 14.44
N TYR A 15 9.23 17.16 14.97
CA TYR A 15 10.34 17.93 14.38
C TYR A 15 11.24 18.58 15.43
N SER A 16 12.53 18.69 15.09
CA SER A 16 13.51 19.41 15.89
C SER A 16 13.13 20.88 16.03
N GLN A 17 13.54 21.49 17.14
CA GLN A 17 13.14 22.77 17.74
C GLN A 17 13.10 24.05 16.85
N ASN A 18 13.35 23.96 15.55
CA ASN A 18 13.38 25.10 14.62
C ASN A 18 12.22 25.01 13.61
N VAL A 19 11.38 26.04 13.60
CA VAL A 19 10.35 26.26 12.58
C VAL A 19 11.04 26.75 11.31
N THR A 20 11.19 25.88 10.31
CA THR A 20 11.75 26.20 8.99
C THR A 20 10.65 26.47 7.96
N ASP A 21 10.98 27.13 6.85
CA ASP A 21 10.03 27.33 5.75
C ASP A 21 9.53 25.99 5.18
N GLU A 22 10.38 24.97 5.12
CA GLU A 22 10.00 23.60 4.74
C GLU A 22 8.91 23.05 5.67
N PHE A 23 9.04 23.28 6.97
CA PHE A 23 8.06 22.86 7.96
C PHE A 23 6.73 23.61 7.80
N ILE A 24 6.77 24.93 7.55
CA ILE A 24 5.57 25.72 7.26
C ILE A 24 4.88 25.24 5.99
N ASN A 25 5.61 25.05 4.89
CA ASN A 25 5.07 24.52 3.64
C ASN A 25 4.43 23.14 3.83
N LYS A 26 5.03 22.29 4.68
CA LYS A 26 4.46 20.98 5.04
C LYS A 26 3.15 21.14 5.83
N ILE A 27 3.07 22.07 6.78
CA ILE A 27 1.82 22.37 7.49
C ILE A 27 0.75 22.82 6.50
N GLU A 28 1.06 23.78 5.64
CA GLU A 28 0.14 24.33 4.65
C GLU A 28 -0.40 23.24 3.72
N SER A 29 0.42 22.24 3.37
CA SER A 29 -0.01 21.10 2.56
C SER A 29 -1.09 20.22 3.22
N TYR A 30 -1.25 20.30 4.55
CA TYR A 30 -2.29 19.58 5.30
C TYR A 30 -3.55 20.40 5.57
N LEU A 31 -3.50 21.72 5.37
CA LEU A 31 -4.63 22.60 5.63
C LEU A 31 -5.66 22.49 4.50
N THR A 32 -6.93 22.46 4.89
CA THR A 32 -8.08 22.17 4.01
C THR A 32 -9.10 23.31 4.00
N ASN A 33 -8.89 24.34 4.84
CA ASN A 33 -9.73 25.51 5.10
C ASN A 33 -11.15 25.23 5.62
N LYS A 34 -11.65 23.99 5.53
CA LYS A 34 -13.01 23.60 5.95
C LYS A 34 -13.04 22.91 7.31
N MET A 35 -11.95 22.25 7.69
CA MET A 35 -11.92 21.36 8.86
C MET A 35 -10.78 21.68 9.83
N ASP A 36 -10.08 22.79 9.65
CA ASP A 36 -8.91 23.15 10.44
C ASP A 36 -9.33 24.08 11.59
N TYR A 37 -8.89 23.78 12.81
CA TYR A 37 -9.15 24.61 13.99
C TYR A 37 -7.93 25.39 14.47
N GLY A 38 -6.72 24.92 14.17
CA GLY A 38 -5.49 25.65 14.46
C GLY A 38 -4.32 24.75 14.77
N VAL A 39 -3.32 25.34 15.43
CA VAL A 39 -2.06 24.69 15.82
C VAL A 39 -1.89 24.80 17.33
N SER A 40 -1.44 23.71 17.96
CA SER A 40 -1.04 23.67 19.37
C SER A 40 0.42 23.19 19.47
N GLN A 41 1.03 23.31 20.63
CA GLN A 41 2.35 22.78 20.91
C GLN A 41 2.32 22.01 22.22
N ASN A 42 2.84 20.77 22.20
CA ASN A 42 2.99 19.98 23.42
C ASN A 42 4.10 20.60 24.29
N PRO A 43 3.85 21.04 25.54
CA PRO A 43 4.86 21.67 26.38
C PRO A 43 6.02 20.73 26.75
N ASP A 44 5.77 19.42 26.80
CA ASP A 44 6.76 18.43 27.22
C ASP A 44 7.69 18.01 26.07
N THR A 45 7.10 17.69 24.90
CA THR A 45 7.87 17.23 23.74
C THR A 45 8.27 18.36 22.80
N ARG A 46 7.64 19.54 22.93
CA ARG A 46 7.72 20.69 22.01
C ARG A 46 7.21 20.43 20.59
N ASP A 47 6.59 19.27 20.35
CA ASP A 47 6.00 18.94 19.06
C ASP A 47 4.80 19.83 18.77
N TYR A 48 4.71 20.30 17.53
CA TYR A 48 3.53 20.99 17.03
C TYR A 48 2.43 19.98 16.69
N ILE A 49 1.20 20.37 16.95
CA ILE A 49 0.01 19.56 16.76
C ILE A 49 -0.97 20.36 15.90
N LEU A 50 -1.37 19.81 14.76
CA LEU A 50 -2.48 20.36 13.99
C LEU A 50 -3.80 19.84 14.57
N VAL A 51 -4.75 20.75 14.77
CA VAL A 51 -6.07 20.47 15.35
C VAL A 51 -7.11 20.58 14.25
N PHE A 52 -7.85 19.48 14.02
CA PHE A 52 -8.89 19.40 13.00
C PHE A 52 -10.25 19.00 13.59
N ASN A 53 -11.32 19.28 12.86
CA ASN A 53 -12.63 18.67 13.09
C ASN A 53 -12.50 17.14 13.07
N SER A 54 -13.24 16.44 13.94
CA SER A 54 -13.28 14.98 13.99
C SER A 54 -13.70 14.33 12.67
N GLU A 55 -14.47 15.04 11.83
CA GLU A 55 -14.86 14.59 10.49
C GLU A 55 -13.69 14.52 9.50
N TYR A 56 -12.52 15.08 9.82
CA TYR A 56 -11.33 15.06 8.95
C TYR A 56 -10.98 13.65 8.48
N ILE A 57 -11.06 12.64 9.36
CA ILE A 57 -10.71 11.25 9.03
C ILE A 57 -11.67 10.59 8.04
N ASP A 58 -12.85 11.17 7.83
CA ASP A 58 -13.84 10.67 6.87
C ASP A 58 -13.47 11.09 5.44
N TYR A 59 -12.75 12.21 5.30
CA TYR A 59 -12.40 12.83 4.01
C TYR A 59 -10.91 12.85 3.71
N TYR A 60 -10.05 12.58 4.70
CA TYR A 60 -8.61 12.68 4.54
C TYR A 60 -7.88 11.47 5.12
N CYS A 61 -6.76 11.12 4.47
CA CYS A 61 -5.93 10.02 4.91
C CYS A 61 -5.17 10.37 6.19
N GLU A 62 -5.35 9.59 7.26
CA GLU A 62 -4.65 9.77 8.54
C GLU A 62 -3.11 9.79 8.40
N LYS A 63 -2.57 9.06 7.42
CA LYS A 63 -1.13 8.92 7.21
C LYS A 63 -0.55 10.12 6.46
N CYS A 64 -1.03 10.39 5.24
CA CYS A 64 -0.44 11.39 4.37
C CYS A 64 -1.22 12.71 4.27
N GLY A 65 -2.44 12.81 4.82
CA GLY A 65 -3.26 14.03 4.80
C GLY A 65 -3.96 14.35 3.47
N ASN A 66 -3.82 13.51 2.45
CA ASN A 66 -4.49 13.72 1.16
C ASN A 66 -5.99 13.37 1.23
N GLU A 67 -6.79 14.02 0.39
CA GLU A 67 -8.23 13.77 0.23
C GLU A 67 -8.50 12.29 -0.13
N TYR A 68 -9.56 11.73 0.45
CA TYR A 68 -9.73 10.31 0.67
C TYR A 68 -11.17 9.85 0.44
N GLU A 69 -11.29 8.75 -0.30
CA GLU A 69 -12.55 8.02 -0.53
C GLU A 69 -12.43 6.56 -0.04
N LYS A 70 -12.16 6.35 1.26
CA LYS A 70 -12.03 5.00 1.90
C LYS A 70 -10.76 4.22 1.56
N TRP A 71 -9.89 4.76 0.70
CA TRP A 71 -8.58 4.21 0.40
C TRP A 71 -7.62 5.30 -0.08
N CYS A 72 -6.34 5.19 0.30
CA CYS A 72 -5.30 6.12 -0.12
C CYS A 72 -4.29 5.44 -1.03
N LYS A 73 -4.39 5.72 -2.34
CA LYS A 73 -3.49 5.22 -3.37
C LYS A 73 -2.03 5.49 -3.07
N LEU A 74 -1.70 6.73 -2.69
CA LEU A 74 -0.33 7.13 -2.40
C LEU A 74 0.26 6.33 -1.23
N CYS A 75 -0.48 6.18 -0.13
CA CYS A 75 -0.04 5.37 1.00
C CYS A 75 0.12 3.90 0.64
N GLN A 76 -0.74 3.34 -0.21
CA GLN A 76 -0.59 1.96 -0.65
C GLN A 76 0.64 1.78 -1.53
N ILE A 77 0.88 2.69 -2.48
CA ILE A 77 2.08 2.68 -3.33
C ILE A 77 3.34 2.80 -2.47
N ASN A 78 3.38 3.72 -1.51
CA ASN A 78 4.53 3.87 -0.60
C ASN A 78 4.75 2.60 0.23
N HIS A 79 3.68 2.02 0.79
CA HIS A 79 3.79 0.73 1.47
C HIS A 79 4.35 -0.38 0.56
N LEU A 80 3.95 -0.44 -0.71
CA LEU A 80 4.51 -1.42 -1.66
C LEU A 80 5.99 -1.16 -1.89
N LYS A 81 6.40 0.09 -2.12
CA LYS A 81 7.81 0.49 -2.29
C LYS A 81 8.67 0.09 -1.09
N ASP A 82 8.20 0.35 0.13
CA ASP A 82 8.91 0.01 1.36
C ASP A 82 9.11 -1.51 1.53
N ASN A 83 8.29 -2.31 0.85
CA ASN A 83 8.30 -3.77 0.94
C ASN A 83 8.83 -4.47 -0.32
N PHE A 84 9.43 -3.75 -1.29
CA PHE A 84 9.93 -4.35 -2.53
C PHE A 84 10.88 -5.54 -2.32
N THR A 85 11.67 -5.50 -1.24
CA THR A 85 12.58 -6.59 -0.86
C THR A 85 11.88 -7.88 -0.45
N ASN A 86 10.59 -7.83 -0.08
CA ASN A 86 9.81 -9.03 0.30
C ASN A 86 9.37 -9.86 -0.91
N TRP A 87 9.43 -9.30 -2.12
CA TRP A 87 8.99 -9.95 -3.37
C TRP A 87 10.11 -10.15 -4.38
N THR A 88 11.36 -10.28 -3.90
CA THR A 88 12.49 -10.58 -4.77
C THR A 88 12.51 -12.04 -5.20
N SER A 89 12.70 -12.24 -6.50
CA SER A 89 12.96 -13.52 -7.14
C SER A 89 14.44 -13.90 -7.15
N GLY A 90 15.33 -12.96 -6.81
CA GLY A 90 16.77 -13.05 -7.05
C GLY A 90 17.16 -12.77 -8.50
N ASN A 91 16.22 -12.44 -9.39
CA ASN A 91 16.47 -12.03 -10.77
C ASN A 91 16.04 -10.56 -10.98
N GLU A 92 17.00 -9.68 -11.25
CA GLU A 92 16.77 -8.24 -11.36
C GLU A 92 15.71 -7.85 -12.43
N LYS A 93 15.65 -8.58 -13.55
CA LYS A 93 14.68 -8.28 -14.62
C LYS A 93 13.26 -8.65 -14.20
N ILE A 94 13.08 -9.78 -13.53
CA ILE A 94 11.78 -10.22 -13.00
C ILE A 94 11.36 -9.29 -11.85
N ASP A 95 12.28 -8.93 -10.96
CA ASP A 95 12.00 -8.03 -9.85
C ASP A 95 11.58 -6.64 -10.36
N SER A 96 12.24 -6.14 -11.40
CA SER A 96 11.88 -4.89 -12.07
C SER A 96 10.48 -4.96 -12.70
N LEU A 97 10.12 -6.09 -13.32
CA LEU A 97 8.77 -6.32 -13.85
C LEU A 97 7.73 -6.30 -12.72
N ILE A 98 8.03 -6.96 -11.60
CA ILE A 98 7.14 -7.02 -10.43
C ILE A 98 6.91 -5.63 -9.87
N GLN A 99 7.96 -4.88 -9.56
CA GLN A 99 7.87 -3.52 -9.04
C GLN A 99 7.09 -2.61 -9.99
N LYS A 100 7.36 -2.68 -11.30
CA LYS A 100 6.63 -1.90 -12.31
C LYS A 100 5.13 -2.20 -12.29
N ASN A 101 4.74 -3.47 -12.15
CA ASN A 101 3.32 -3.85 -12.07
C ASN A 101 2.67 -3.47 -10.73
N GLN A 102 3.40 -3.58 -9.61
CA GLN A 102 2.92 -3.13 -8.30
C GLN A 102 2.63 -1.62 -8.26
N LEU A 103 3.34 -0.80 -9.04
CA LEU A 103 3.11 0.65 -9.14
C LEU A 103 1.89 1.02 -10.01
N LYS A 104 1.31 0.08 -10.76
CA LYS A 104 0.15 0.32 -11.62
C LYS A 104 -1.20 0.23 -10.89
N ILE A 105 -1.21 -0.07 -9.58
CA ILE A 105 -2.45 -0.15 -8.80
C ILE A 105 -3.24 1.16 -8.90
N ASN A 106 -4.55 1.05 -9.11
CA ASN A 106 -5.48 2.15 -9.28
C ASN A 106 -6.67 2.06 -8.34
N GLU A 107 -6.99 0.88 -7.81
CA GLU A 107 -8.06 0.67 -6.85
C GLU A 107 -7.59 -0.19 -5.66
N TYR A 108 -8.24 -0.04 -4.52
CA TYR A 108 -7.89 -0.79 -3.30
C TYR A 108 -8.01 -2.31 -3.46
N LYS A 109 -8.87 -2.77 -4.38
CA LYS A 109 -9.13 -4.19 -4.65
C LYS A 109 -8.23 -4.77 -5.74
N ASP A 110 -7.35 -3.96 -6.34
CA ASP A 110 -6.44 -4.44 -7.37
C ASP A 110 -5.52 -5.52 -6.79
N THR A 111 -5.34 -6.59 -7.56
CA THR A 111 -4.45 -7.68 -7.20
C THR A 111 -3.01 -7.19 -7.20
N ILE A 112 -2.28 -7.51 -6.13
CA ILE A 112 -0.86 -7.21 -6.05
C ILE A 112 -0.09 -8.26 -6.83
N PHE A 113 0.59 -7.82 -7.88
CA PHE A 113 1.52 -8.67 -8.63
C PHE A 113 2.74 -8.95 -7.74
N GLU A 114 3.03 -10.21 -7.47
CA GLU A 114 4.08 -10.62 -6.53
C GLU A 114 4.91 -11.80 -7.04
N TRP A 115 6.15 -11.88 -6.57
CA TRP A 115 6.93 -13.11 -6.67
C TRP A 115 6.37 -14.16 -5.71
N ILE A 116 6.21 -15.39 -6.20
CA ILE A 116 5.70 -16.51 -5.40
C ILE A 116 6.72 -17.64 -5.51
N SER A 117 7.29 -18.03 -4.37
CA SER A 117 8.19 -19.19 -4.35
C SER A 117 7.43 -20.47 -4.72
N TYR A 118 8.02 -21.28 -5.59
CA TYR A 118 7.37 -22.48 -6.12
C TYR A 118 6.91 -23.46 -5.01
N ASN A 119 7.62 -23.51 -3.89
CA ASN A 119 7.30 -24.35 -2.74
C ASN A 119 5.98 -23.97 -2.01
N LYS A 120 5.37 -22.84 -2.38
CA LYS A 120 4.06 -22.39 -1.86
C LYS A 120 2.88 -23.03 -2.59
N PHE A 121 3.13 -23.69 -3.72
CA PHE A 121 2.11 -24.44 -4.47
C PHE A 121 2.08 -25.90 -4.04
N ILE A 122 0.87 -26.45 -3.88
CA ILE A 122 0.62 -27.88 -3.63
C ILE A 122 -0.48 -28.40 -4.53
N LYS A 123 -0.63 -29.74 -4.59
CA LYS A 123 -1.63 -30.41 -5.44
C LYS A 123 -1.56 -29.93 -6.89
N ILE A 124 -0.34 -29.90 -7.44
CA ILE A 124 -0.08 -29.43 -8.79
C ILE A 124 -0.48 -30.54 -9.78
N ASN A 125 -1.43 -30.25 -10.68
CA ASN A 125 -1.93 -31.20 -11.67
C ASN A 125 -1.96 -30.58 -13.06
N GLU A 126 -1.50 -31.30 -14.08
CA GLU A 126 -1.53 -30.83 -15.47
C GLU A 126 -2.95 -30.82 -16.03
N ILE A 127 -3.25 -29.82 -16.87
CA ILE A 127 -4.50 -29.67 -17.59
C ILE A 127 -4.24 -29.79 -19.09
N GLY A 128 -4.61 -30.95 -19.65
CA GLY A 128 -4.55 -31.18 -21.09
C GLY A 128 -3.15 -31.06 -21.69
N LYS A 129 -3.08 -30.77 -22.99
CA LYS A 129 -1.82 -30.53 -23.72
C LYS A 129 -1.66 -29.03 -23.91
N GLY A 130 -0.67 -28.42 -23.26
CA GLY A 130 -0.42 -26.98 -23.39
C GLY A 130 0.40 -26.31 -22.29
N GLY A 131 0.92 -27.07 -21.32
CA GLY A 131 1.73 -26.51 -20.23
C GLY A 131 0.92 -25.74 -19.17
N PHE A 132 -0.38 -25.99 -19.10
CA PHE A 132 -1.25 -25.44 -18.05
C PHE A 132 -1.39 -26.44 -16.92
N TYR A 133 -1.36 -25.94 -15.68
CA TYR A 133 -1.48 -26.74 -14.47
C TYR A 133 -2.43 -26.05 -13.49
N THR A 134 -3.21 -26.81 -12.73
CA THR A 134 -3.86 -26.30 -11.52
C THR A 134 -2.94 -26.50 -10.33
N ALA A 135 -3.06 -25.64 -9.32
CA ALA A 135 -2.42 -25.82 -8.02
C ALA A 135 -3.22 -25.13 -6.92
N ILE A 136 -2.96 -25.48 -5.67
CA ILE A 136 -3.39 -24.69 -4.51
C ILE A 136 -2.20 -23.84 -4.05
N TRP A 137 -2.37 -22.53 -4.02
CA TRP A 137 -1.43 -21.60 -3.42
C TRP A 137 -1.74 -21.43 -1.93
N LYS A 138 -0.87 -21.98 -1.07
CA LYS A 138 -1.09 -22.00 0.40
C LYS A 138 -1.28 -20.61 0.99
N ASP A 139 -0.36 -19.70 0.65
CA ASP A 139 -0.39 -18.34 1.16
C ASP A 139 -1.49 -17.53 0.45
N GLY A 140 -1.74 -17.82 -0.83
CA GLY A 140 -2.75 -17.16 -1.66
C GLY A 140 -2.54 -15.65 -1.84
N PRO A 141 -3.38 -14.98 -2.64
CA PRO A 141 -3.17 -13.60 -3.05
C PRO A 141 -3.35 -12.61 -1.89
N LEU A 142 -2.59 -11.52 -1.96
CA LEU A 142 -2.78 -10.34 -1.11
C LEU A 142 -4.04 -9.56 -1.55
N TYR A 143 -4.79 -9.07 -0.57
CA TYR A 143 -5.87 -8.11 -0.78
C TYR A 143 -5.86 -7.05 0.32
N TYR A 144 -6.25 -5.82 -0.01
CA TYR A 144 -6.33 -4.74 0.96
C TYR A 144 -7.69 -4.76 1.68
N SER A 145 -7.68 -4.92 3.00
CA SER A 145 -8.87 -4.86 3.82
C SER A 145 -9.13 -3.41 4.26
N ILE A 146 -10.13 -2.75 3.67
CA ILE A 146 -10.54 -1.39 4.04
C ILE A 146 -10.86 -1.30 5.54
N SER A 147 -11.63 -2.25 6.06
CA SER A 147 -12.03 -2.26 7.47
C SER A 147 -10.87 -2.33 8.45
N ASN A 148 -9.77 -2.98 8.06
CA ASN A 148 -8.58 -3.11 8.89
C ASN A 148 -7.43 -2.20 8.43
N LYS A 149 -7.64 -1.40 7.38
CA LYS A 149 -6.64 -0.56 6.69
C LYS A 149 -5.29 -1.27 6.44
N LYS A 150 -5.32 -2.59 6.19
CA LYS A 150 -4.12 -3.44 6.06
C LYS A 150 -4.28 -4.54 5.04
N TYR A 151 -3.16 -5.03 4.52
CA TYR A 151 -3.15 -6.21 3.66
C TYR A 151 -3.42 -7.48 4.46
N LYS A 152 -4.17 -8.37 3.83
CA LYS A 152 -4.44 -9.74 4.29
C LYS A 152 -4.24 -10.70 3.13
N ARG A 153 -4.14 -11.98 3.43
CA ARG A 153 -4.03 -13.04 2.44
C ARG A 153 -5.30 -13.90 2.40
N LYS A 154 -5.73 -14.25 1.20
CA LYS A 154 -6.81 -15.22 1.00
C LYS A 154 -6.18 -16.60 0.85
N LEU A 155 -6.16 -17.39 1.93
CA LEU A 155 -5.38 -18.63 2.00
C LEU A 155 -5.96 -19.74 1.11
N ASN A 156 -5.08 -20.65 0.67
CA ASN A 156 -5.44 -21.89 -0.05
C ASN A 156 -6.28 -21.68 -1.30
N GLU A 157 -5.96 -20.66 -2.08
CA GLU A 157 -6.65 -20.40 -3.36
C GLU A 157 -6.19 -21.37 -4.44
N GLU A 158 -7.16 -21.89 -5.20
CA GLU A 158 -6.89 -22.61 -6.43
C GLU A 158 -6.44 -21.63 -7.52
N VAL A 159 -5.35 -21.95 -8.20
CA VAL A 159 -4.72 -21.10 -9.20
C VAL A 159 -4.36 -21.90 -10.45
N LEU A 160 -4.35 -21.20 -11.58
CA LEU A 160 -3.83 -21.70 -12.84
C LEU A 160 -2.36 -21.28 -12.96
N LEU A 161 -1.49 -22.24 -13.22
CA LEU A 161 -0.09 -22.03 -13.57
C LEU A 161 0.09 -22.26 -15.06
N LYS A 162 0.83 -21.37 -15.73
CA LYS A 162 1.27 -21.55 -17.12
C LYS A 162 2.79 -21.70 -17.14
N TYR A 163 3.26 -22.85 -17.59
CA TYR A 163 4.68 -23.10 -17.77
C TYR A 163 5.16 -22.47 -19.07
N LEU A 164 6.24 -21.68 -18.96
CA LEU A 164 6.91 -21.07 -20.11
C LEU A 164 8.14 -21.93 -20.45
N TYR A 165 7.94 -22.96 -21.27
CA TYR A 165 9.02 -23.87 -21.68
C TYR A 165 10.13 -23.12 -22.43
N GLY A 166 11.39 -23.49 -22.19
CA GLY A 166 12.55 -22.83 -22.80
C GLY A 166 13.01 -21.53 -22.11
N SER A 167 12.46 -21.20 -20.94
CA SER A 167 12.77 -19.98 -20.19
C SER A 167 14.13 -19.92 -19.50
N GLN A 168 15.00 -20.92 -19.70
CA GLN A 168 16.34 -20.97 -19.09
C GLN A 168 17.21 -19.76 -19.49
N ASN A 169 16.89 -19.09 -20.61
CA ASN A 169 17.40 -17.77 -20.96
C ASN A 169 16.22 -16.78 -21.03
N ILE A 170 15.98 -16.02 -19.95
CA ILE A 170 14.98 -14.93 -19.92
C ILE A 170 15.40 -13.85 -20.93
N ASN A 171 14.95 -14.03 -22.18
CA ASN A 171 15.09 -13.03 -23.24
C ASN A 171 13.82 -12.15 -23.26
N ASN A 172 13.93 -10.93 -23.80
CA ASN A 172 12.85 -9.92 -23.83
C ASN A 172 11.54 -10.44 -24.45
N LYS A 173 11.60 -11.49 -25.28
CA LYS A 173 10.42 -12.14 -25.87
C LYS A 173 9.48 -12.74 -24.83
N ILE A 174 10.01 -13.33 -23.75
CA ILE A 174 9.21 -13.97 -22.68
C ILE A 174 8.52 -12.90 -21.82
N LEU A 175 9.17 -11.75 -21.60
CA LEU A 175 8.60 -10.64 -20.83
C LEU A 175 7.44 -9.93 -21.56
N ASN A 176 7.32 -10.09 -22.88
CA ASN A 176 6.22 -9.54 -23.68
C ASN A 176 5.00 -10.48 -23.75
N GLU A 177 5.14 -11.74 -23.30
CA GLU A 177 4.04 -12.71 -23.22
C GLU A 177 3.33 -12.71 -21.85
N VAL A 178 3.81 -11.88 -20.90
CA VAL A 178 3.30 -11.71 -19.53
C VAL A 178 2.50 -10.43 -19.39
#